data_AF-A0A661HN41-F1
#
_entry.id   AF-A0A661HN41-F1
#
_cell.length_a   1.000
_cell.length_b   1.000
_cell.length_c   1.000
_cell.angle_alpha   90.00
_cell.angle_beta   90.00
_cell.angle_gamma   90.00
#
_symmetry.space_group_name_H-M   'P 1'
#
loop_
_entity.id
_entity.type
_entity.pdbx_description
1 polymer ?
#
loop_
_entity_poly.entity_id
_entity_poly.type
_entity_poly.pdbx_seq_one_letter_code
_entity_poly.pdbx_strand_id
1 'polypeptide(L)' 'MLEVDRLFIEFPEIANKYKSKFRFVFVDEFQDTSNTQYRILKNLTDRNSNLTIVGDPDQNIYS' A
#
# COMPACT_ATOMS: atom_id res chain seq x y z
N MET A 1 6.54 6.17 -12.12
CA MET A 1 5.73 6.53 -10.93
C MET A 1 4.30 6.14 -11.25
N LEU A 2 3.57 5.50 -10.33
CA LEU A 2 2.17 5.12 -10.57
C LEU A 2 1.28 6.37 -10.39
N GLU A 3 0.32 6.57 -11.29
CA GLU A 3 -0.58 7.74 -11.23
C GLU A 3 -1.39 7.80 -9.93
N VAL A 4 -1.69 6.63 -9.34
CA VAL A 4 -2.39 6.56 -8.04
C VAL A 4 -1.56 7.14 -6.90
N ASP A 5 -0.24 6.91 -6.90
CA ASP A 5 0.66 7.49 -5.90
C ASP A 5 0.66 9.02 -6.00
N ARG A 6 0.73 9.54 -7.24
CA ARG A 6 0.64 10.98 -7.51
C ARG A 6 -0.71 11.55 -7.06
N LEU A 7 -1.81 10.89 -7.40
CA LEU A 7 -3.17 11.30 -7.03
C LEU A 7 -3.31 11.42 -5.51
N PHE A 8 -2.80 10.44 -4.75
CA PHE A 8 -2.89 10.47 -3.28
C PHE A 8 -2.02 11.54 -2.64
N ILE A 9 -0.91 11.92 -3.28
CA ILE A 9 -0.06 13.02 -2.83
C ILE A 9 -0.71 14.38 -3.14
N GLU A 10 -1.20 14.58 -4.35
CA GLU A 10 -1.79 15.85 -4.79
C GLU A 10 -3.19 16.10 -4.18
N PHE A 11 -3.95 15.03 -3.91
CA PHE A 11 -5.33 15.09 -3.42
C PHE A 11 -5.55 14.15 -2.22
N PRO A 12 -5.05 14.49 -1.01
CA PRO A 12 -5.12 13.62 0.17
C PRO A 12 -6.53 13.21 0.59
N GLU A 13 -7.55 14.02 0.27
CA GLU A 13 -8.96 13.73 0.52
C GLU A 13 -9.45 12.48 -0.24
N ILE A 14 -8.88 12.21 -1.43
CA ILE A 14 -9.18 11.00 -2.19
C ILE A 14 -8.63 9.78 -1.45
N ALA A 15 -7.38 9.86 -0.95
CA ALA A 15 -6.79 8.80 -0.14
C ALA A 15 -7.64 8.53 1.12
N ASN A 16 -8.06 9.59 1.84
CA ASN A 16 -8.90 9.46 3.04
C ASN A 16 -10.26 8.81 2.75
N LYS A 17 -10.88 9.14 1.61
CA LYS A 17 -12.11 8.46 1.16
C LYS A 17 -11.90 6.96 1.01
N TYR A 18 -10.78 6.52 0.44
CA TYR A 18 -10.48 5.10 0.27
C TYR A 18 -10.04 4.42 1.57
N LYS A 19 -9.27 5.10 2.45
CA LYS A 19 -8.95 4.60 3.80
C LYS A 19 -10.20 4.17 4.56
N SER A 20 -11.25 4.99 4.52
CA SER A 20 -12.52 4.68 5.22
C SER A 20 -13.22 3.43 4.68
N LYS A 21 -12.97 3.06 3.42
CA LYS A 21 -13.55 1.87 2.79
C LYS A 21 -12.71 0.61 3.06
N PHE A 22 -11.40 0.74 3.12
CA PHE A 22 -10.47 -0.38 3.28
C PHE A 22 -10.12 -0.62 4.75
N ARG A 23 -11.11 -1.09 5.51
CA ARG A 23 -10.91 -1.47 6.92
C ARG A 23 -9.98 -2.69 7.07
N PHE A 24 -9.95 -3.58 6.09
CA PHE A 24 -9.09 -4.75 6.05
C PHE A 24 -8.30 -4.73 4.74
N VAL A 25 -6.99 -4.85 4.83
CA VAL A 25 -6.08 -4.82 3.68
C VAL A 25 -5.17 -6.04 3.79
N PHE A 26 -5.17 -6.85 2.74
CA PHE A 26 -4.29 -8.01 2.62
C PHE A 26 -3.32 -7.74 1.48
N VAL A 27 -2.03 -7.88 1.74
CA VAL A 27 -0.97 -7.75 0.75
C VAL A 27 -0.19 -9.05 0.72
N ASP A 28 -0.15 -9.67 -0.45
CA ASP A 28 0.62 -10.88 -0.71
C ASP A 28 1.92 -10.52 -1.46
N GLU A 29 2.89 -11.42 -1.45
CA GLU A 29 4.20 -11.26 -2.11
C GLU A 29 4.87 -9.91 -1.79
N PHE A 30 4.87 -9.53 -0.52
CA PHE A 30 5.35 -8.21 -0.12
C PHE A 30 6.83 -7.97 -0.40
N GLN A 31 7.63 -9.03 -0.48
CA GLN A 31 9.04 -8.95 -0.85
C GLN A 31 9.28 -8.32 -2.23
N ASP A 32 8.32 -8.44 -3.15
CA ASP A 32 8.39 -7.87 -4.51
C ASP A 32 7.79 -6.44 -4.59
N THR A 33 7.34 -5.89 -3.46
CA THR A 33 6.69 -4.57 -3.41
C THR A 33 7.69 -3.44 -3.62
N SER A 34 7.52 -2.66 -4.69
CA SER A 34 8.31 -1.47 -4.97
C SER A 34 8.03 -0.31 -4.00
N ASN A 35 8.97 0.63 -3.90
CA ASN A 35 8.80 1.86 -3.12
C ASN A 35 7.51 2.65 -3.46
N THR A 36 7.05 2.60 -4.71
CA THR A 36 5.83 3.30 -5.13
C THR A 36 4.58 2.59 -4.61
N GLN A 37 4.53 1.26 -4.68
CA GLN A 37 3.42 0.49 -4.11
C GLN A 37 3.38 0.61 -2.59
N TYR A 38 4.53 0.64 -1.92
CA TYR A 38 4.62 0.89 -0.49
C TYR A 38 4.02 2.26 -0.10
N ARG A 39 4.31 3.32 -0.86
CA ARG A 39 3.71 4.64 -0.61
C ARG A 39 2.19 4.64 -0.81
N ILE A 40 1.69 3.96 -1.83
CA ILE A 40 0.24 3.78 -2.04
C ILE A 40 -0.38 3.07 -0.84
N LEU A 41 0.21 1.96 -0.38
CA LEU A 41 -0.27 1.21 0.79
C LEU A 41 -0.30 2.08 2.05
N LYS A 42 0.75 2.87 2.27
CA LYS A 42 0.85 3.81 3.40
C LYS A 42 -0.18 4.93 3.33
N ASN A 43 -0.56 5.37 2.13
CA ASN A 43 -1.64 6.33 1.93
C ASN A 43 -3.04 5.69 2.04
N LEU A 44 -3.17 4.37 1.96
CA LEU A 44 -4.45 3.66 2.07
C LEU A 44 -4.70 3.03 3.43
N THR A 45 -3.69 3.02 4.31
CA THR A 45 -3.77 2.40 5.63
C THR A 45 -3.43 3.40 6.74
N ASP A 46 -4.03 3.23 7.90
CA ASP A 46 -3.68 3.95 9.13
C ASP A 46 -3.76 3.03 10.34
N ARG A 47 -3.69 3.59 11.56
CA ARG A 47 -3.75 2.81 12.81
C ARG A 47 -5.06 2.05 13.02
N ASN A 48 -6.12 2.40 12.29
CA ASN A 48 -7.44 1.75 12.36
C ASN A 48 -7.64 0.70 11.26
N SER A 49 -6.73 0.63 10.29
CA SER A 49 -6.73 -0.41 9.26
C SER A 49 -6.21 -1.73 9.81
N ASN A 50 -6.86 -2.83 9.44
CA ASN A 50 -6.41 -4.18 9.72
C ASN A 50 -5.55 -4.63 8.53
N LEU A 51 -4.26 -4.32 8.59
CA LEU A 51 -3.29 -4.65 7.54
C LEU A 51 -2.64 -6.00 7.86
N THR A 52 -2.80 -6.96 6.95
CA THR A 52 -2.06 -8.23 6.96
C THR A 52 -1.16 -8.27 5.74
N ILE A 53 0.11 -8.57 5.98
CA ILE A 53 1.13 -8.65 4.94
C ILE A 53 1.73 -10.06 4.98
N VAL A 54 1.80 -10.69 3.82
CA VAL A 54 2.44 -11.98 3.59
C VAL A 54 3.57 -11.77 2.58
N GLY A 55 4.69 -12.42 2.82
CA GLY A 55 5.83 -12.42 1.92
C GLY A 55 6.93 -13.34 2.41
N ASP A 56 7.78 -13.78 1.48
CA ASP A 56 8.91 -14.66 1.73
C ASP A 56 10.22 -13.96 1.32
N PRO A 57 11.08 -13.57 2.28
CA PRO A 57 12.33 -12.88 1.96
C PRO A 57 13.32 -13.76 1.19
N ASP A 58 13.23 -15.10 1.30
CA ASP A 58 14.13 -16.04 0.63
C ASP A 58 13.75 -16.26 -0.86
N GLN A 59 12.58 -15.76 -1.27
CA GLN A 59 12.12 -15.77 -2.66
C GLN A 59 12.39 -14.48 -3.43
N ASN A 60 13.11 -13.52 -2.84
CA ASN A 60 13.37 -12.25 -3.49
C ASN A 60 14.41 -12.41 -4.62
N ILE A 61 13.93 -12.67 -5.84
CA ILE A 61 14.74 -12.85 -7.06
C ILE A 61 15.22 -11.54 -7.67
N TYR A 62 14.87 -10.40 -7.09
CA TYR A 62 15.28 -9.06 -7.53
C TYR A 62 16.15 -8.38 -6.46
N SER A 63 17.46 -8.70 -6.48
CA SER A 63 18.52 -7.92 -5.82
C SER A 63 19.08 -6.85 -6.74
#